data_AF-A0A4R9GUW1-F1
#
_entry.id   AF-A0A4R9GUW1-F1
#
_cell.length_a   1.000
_cell.length_b   1.000
_cell.length_c   1.000
_cell.angle_alpha   90.00
_cell.angle_beta   90.00
_cell.angle_gamma   90.00
#
_symmetry.space_group_name_H-M   'P 1'
#
loop_
_entity.id
_entity.type
_entity.pdbx_description
1 polymer ?
#
loop_
_entity_poly.entity_id
_entity_poly.type
_entity_poly.pdbx_seq_one_letter_code
_entity_poly.pdbx_strand_id
1 'polypeptide(L)'
;MLRLLILILVFALPLFPCDFLSRWIPRDPDRIESARIESLRTFIRSLEPKRLAVDRDFYLKTSRFEERFGFPFSGQKLDFWFGNRIRFFKIGRTDPYLAYHDGETIVLGKSFFLLSKIEQALVLVHEARHADGKRYSHVECPADFPYLSLRMPETKPAGLKACDDISDGSYGFGAAFLFEVFAYGLAEAGEEKYILGLYNSELTRILLPKGDR
;
A
#
# COMPACT_ATOMS: atom_id res chain seq x y z
N MET A 1 54.58 20.26 24.35
CA MET A 1 55.26 19.51 23.27
C MET A 1 54.26 18.52 22.68
N LEU A 2 53.99 18.66 21.37
CA LEU A 2 53.64 17.61 20.38
C LEU A 2 52.61 16.53 20.81
N ARG A 3 51.35 16.55 20.37
CA ARG A 3 50.82 16.02 19.07
C ARG A 3 51.47 14.69 18.60
N LEU A 4 50.62 13.73 18.21
CA LEU A 4 50.85 12.30 17.84
C LEU A 4 50.85 11.37 19.07
N LEU A 5 50.06 10.31 19.18
CA LEU A 5 49.59 9.38 18.16
C LEU A 5 48.06 9.17 18.20
N ILE A 6 47.42 9.66 17.14
CA ILE A 6 46.36 8.94 16.45
C ILE A 6 47.09 7.89 15.58
N LEU A 7 46.47 6.72 15.40
CA LEU A 7 46.90 5.53 14.64
C LEU A 7 47.60 4.43 15.44
N ILE A 8 47.22 3.19 15.07
CA ILE A 8 47.57 1.87 15.63
C ILE A 8 46.53 1.46 16.70
N LEU A 9 45.45 0.71 16.43
CA LEU A 9 45.27 -0.45 15.56
C LEU A 9 43.85 -0.48 14.97
N VAL A 10 43.72 0.05 13.76
CA VAL A 10 42.93 -0.61 12.71
C VAL A 10 43.80 -1.79 12.31
N PHE A 11 43.50 -3.03 12.72
CA PHE A 11 44.00 -4.31 12.19
C PHE A 11 43.89 -5.40 13.27
N ALA A 12 42.66 -5.80 13.63
CA ALA A 12 42.34 -7.12 14.21
C ALA A 12 40.84 -7.21 14.58
N LEU A 13 39.94 -7.03 13.62
CA LEU A 13 38.60 -7.58 13.72
C LEU A 13 38.29 -8.28 12.41
N PRO A 14 38.31 -9.62 12.37
CA PRO A 14 37.64 -10.32 11.29
C PRO A 14 36.13 -10.23 11.57
N LEU A 15 35.31 -10.15 10.51
CA LEU A 15 33.88 -10.47 10.53
C LEU A 15 32.91 -9.41 11.09
N PHE A 16 32.84 -8.23 10.47
CA PHE A 16 31.48 -7.83 10.04
C PHE A 16 31.33 -8.34 8.62
N PRO A 17 30.43 -9.30 8.33
CA PRO A 17 30.13 -9.57 6.94
C PRO A 17 29.71 -8.24 6.33
N CYS A 18 30.24 -7.88 5.17
CA CYS A 18 29.77 -6.75 4.35
C CYS A 18 28.24 -6.78 4.12
N ASP A 19 27.61 -7.88 4.52
CA ASP A 19 26.20 -8.18 4.46
C ASP A 19 25.35 -7.68 5.64
N PHE A 20 25.94 -7.09 6.70
CA PHE A 20 25.14 -6.56 7.81
C PHE A 20 24.45 -5.25 7.45
N LEU A 21 25.17 -4.29 6.85
CA LEU A 21 24.59 -3.00 6.42
C LEU A 21 23.73 -3.15 5.15
N SER A 22 24.03 -4.11 4.27
CA SER A 22 23.23 -4.39 3.07
C SER A 22 21.80 -4.84 3.39
N ARG A 23 21.58 -5.44 4.58
CA ARG A 23 20.24 -5.87 5.03
C ARG A 23 19.35 -4.72 5.51
N TRP A 24 19.92 -3.56 5.83
CA TRP A 24 19.18 -2.41 6.37
C TRP A 24 18.93 -1.31 5.35
N ILE A 25 19.64 -1.30 4.23
CA ILE A 25 19.46 -0.31 3.17
C ILE A 25 18.55 -0.92 2.09
N PRO A 26 17.40 -0.28 1.77
CA PRO A 26 16.58 -0.72 0.66
C PRO A 26 17.39 -0.81 -0.63
N ARG A 27 17.32 -1.94 -1.31
CA ARG A 27 18.07 -2.22 -2.54
C ARG A 27 17.19 -2.13 -3.78
N ASP A 28 17.81 -2.01 -4.94
CA ASP A 28 17.08 -2.17 -6.19
C ASP A 28 16.49 -3.59 -6.32
N PRO A 29 15.30 -3.72 -6.94
CA PRO A 29 14.72 -5.02 -7.24
C PRO A 29 15.66 -5.82 -8.15
N ASP A 30 15.78 -7.11 -7.90
CA ASP A 30 16.47 -8.01 -8.82
C ASP A 30 15.63 -8.25 -10.09
N ARG A 31 16.12 -9.10 -11.00
CA ARG A 31 15.41 -9.41 -12.25
C ARG A 31 14.04 -10.06 -12.01
N ILE A 32 13.90 -10.92 -11.00
CA ILE A 32 12.67 -11.64 -10.70
C ILE A 32 11.66 -10.67 -10.07
N GLU A 33 12.10 -9.86 -9.11
CA GLU A 33 11.29 -8.85 -8.45
C GLU A 33 10.83 -7.77 -9.43
N SER A 34 11.72 -7.30 -10.31
CA SER A 34 11.38 -6.38 -11.39
C SER A 34 10.30 -6.96 -12.32
N ALA A 35 10.43 -8.24 -12.70
CA ALA A 35 9.43 -8.91 -13.53
C ALA A 35 8.08 -9.06 -12.81
N ARG A 36 8.08 -9.29 -11.48
CA ARG A 36 6.86 -9.34 -10.66
C ARG A 36 6.16 -7.98 -10.57
N ILE A 37 6.93 -6.91 -10.40
CA ILE A 37 6.44 -5.53 -10.39
C ILE A 37 5.84 -5.18 -11.76
N GLU A 38 6.52 -5.50 -12.87
CA GLU A 38 5.98 -5.22 -14.21
C GLU A 38 4.72 -6.05 -14.51
N SER A 39 4.71 -7.31 -14.06
CA SER A 39 3.51 -8.15 -14.12
C SER A 39 2.36 -7.54 -13.30
N LEU A 40 2.64 -6.89 -12.16
CA LEU A 40 1.62 -6.21 -11.35
C LEU A 40 1.07 -4.97 -12.08
N ARG A 41 1.95 -4.16 -12.69
CA ARG A 41 1.53 -3.02 -13.51
C ARG A 41 0.70 -3.45 -14.71
N THR A 42 1.08 -4.55 -15.36
CA THR A 42 0.28 -5.13 -16.46
C THR A 42 -1.10 -5.58 -15.98
N PHE A 43 -1.18 -6.22 -14.81
CA PHE A 43 -2.46 -6.56 -14.19
C PHE A 43 -3.30 -5.31 -13.91
N ILE A 44 -2.72 -4.27 -13.29
CA ILE A 44 -3.42 -3.01 -13.00
C ILE A 44 -3.98 -2.40 -14.28
N ARG A 45 -3.18 -2.33 -15.35
CA ARG A 45 -3.62 -1.83 -16.67
C ARG A 45 -4.75 -2.63 -17.31
N SER A 46 -4.95 -3.88 -16.88
CA SER A 46 -6.03 -4.74 -17.37
C SER A 46 -7.36 -4.55 -16.63
N LEU A 47 -7.37 -3.81 -15.51
CA LEU A 47 -8.56 -3.50 -14.71
C LEU A 47 -9.43 -2.46 -15.42
N GLU A 48 -10.15 -2.88 -16.46
CA GLU A 48 -11.00 -1.99 -17.24
C GLU A 48 -12.49 -2.27 -16.97
N PRO A 49 -13.32 -1.22 -16.82
CA PRO A 49 -14.75 -1.38 -16.61
C PRO A 49 -15.42 -1.95 -17.86
N LYS A 50 -16.00 -3.16 -17.76
CA LYS A 50 -16.74 -3.78 -18.88
C LYS A 50 -18.24 -3.73 -18.66
N ARG A 51 -18.72 -4.34 -17.58
CA ARG A 51 -20.14 -4.41 -17.22
C ARG A 51 -20.26 -4.39 -15.70
N LEU A 52 -21.23 -3.65 -15.19
CA LEU A 52 -21.56 -3.68 -13.77
C LEU A 52 -22.10 -5.06 -13.38
N ALA A 53 -21.51 -5.64 -12.34
CA ALA A 53 -21.98 -6.82 -11.64
C ALA A 53 -23.03 -6.48 -10.56
N VAL A 54 -23.19 -5.19 -10.25
CA VAL A 54 -24.14 -4.66 -9.28
C VAL A 54 -25.22 -3.81 -9.95
N ASP A 55 -26.26 -3.48 -9.20
CA ASP A 55 -27.29 -2.54 -9.63
C ASP A 55 -26.70 -1.14 -9.94
N ARG A 56 -27.21 -0.49 -11.00
CA ARG A 56 -26.68 0.78 -11.48
C ARG A 56 -26.94 1.92 -10.52
N ASP A 57 -28.12 1.99 -9.92
CA ASP A 57 -28.47 3.07 -9.00
C ASP A 57 -27.66 2.93 -7.70
N PHE A 58 -27.46 1.69 -7.24
CA PHE A 58 -26.54 1.39 -6.15
C PHE A 58 -25.11 1.84 -6.48
N TYR A 59 -24.59 1.53 -7.68
CA TYR A 59 -23.27 1.97 -8.12
C TYR A 59 -23.13 3.49 -8.09
N LEU A 60 -24.05 4.21 -8.74
CA LEU A 60 -24.02 5.67 -8.84
C LEU A 60 -24.10 6.36 -7.47
N LYS A 61 -24.83 5.76 -6.52
CA LYS A 61 -24.93 6.28 -5.15
C LYS A 61 -23.68 6.03 -4.31
N THR A 62 -22.94 4.96 -4.60
CA THR A 62 -21.91 4.41 -3.70
C THR A 62 -20.49 4.65 -4.19
N SER A 63 -20.26 4.71 -5.50
CA SER A 63 -18.91 4.94 -6.06
C SER A 63 -18.34 6.27 -5.57
N ARG A 64 -17.07 6.21 -5.15
CA ARG A 64 -16.25 7.36 -4.76
C ARG A 64 -14.95 7.44 -5.57
N PHE A 65 -14.80 6.63 -6.62
CA PHE A 65 -13.54 6.51 -7.34
C PHE A 65 -13.19 7.82 -8.06
N GLU A 66 -14.08 8.31 -8.92
CA GLU A 66 -13.79 9.51 -9.70
C GLU A 66 -13.61 10.75 -8.83
N GLU A 67 -14.40 10.88 -7.76
CA GLU A 67 -14.26 11.93 -6.75
C GLU A 67 -12.85 11.96 -6.12
N ARG A 68 -12.30 10.79 -5.77
CA ARG A 68 -11.01 10.66 -5.09
C ARG A 68 -9.82 10.73 -6.06
N PHE A 69 -9.89 10.00 -7.17
CA PHE A 69 -8.79 9.87 -8.12
C PHE A 69 -8.75 11.00 -9.16
N GLY A 70 -9.86 11.73 -9.34
CA GLY A 70 -9.98 12.79 -10.34
C GLY A 70 -10.13 12.29 -11.78
N PHE A 71 -10.44 11.01 -11.96
CA PHE A 71 -10.71 10.41 -13.27
C PHE A 71 -11.64 9.19 -13.15
N PRO A 72 -12.43 8.86 -14.20
CA PRO A 72 -13.24 7.65 -14.24
C PRO A 72 -12.41 6.38 -14.14
N PHE A 73 -12.91 5.35 -13.46
CA PHE A 73 -12.20 4.10 -13.24
C PHE A 73 -11.66 3.50 -14.55
N SER A 74 -10.34 3.33 -14.62
CA SER A 74 -9.61 2.73 -15.73
C SER A 74 -8.24 2.30 -15.24
N GLY A 75 -7.89 1.05 -15.50
CA GLY A 75 -6.60 0.46 -15.15
C GLY A 75 -5.43 1.23 -15.74
N GLN A 76 -5.54 1.69 -16.98
CA GLN A 76 -4.49 2.50 -17.62
C GLN A 76 -4.28 3.84 -16.92
N LYS A 77 -5.36 4.55 -16.57
CA LYS A 77 -5.27 5.83 -15.85
C LYS A 77 -4.75 5.63 -14.43
N LEU A 78 -5.10 4.51 -13.79
CA LEU A 78 -4.60 4.14 -12.47
C LEU A 78 -3.08 3.85 -12.50
N ASP A 79 -2.58 3.12 -13.50
CA ASP A 79 -1.13 2.91 -13.69
C ASP A 79 -0.38 4.23 -13.93
N PHE A 80 -0.96 5.15 -14.70
CA PHE A 80 -0.42 6.50 -14.86
C PHE A 80 -0.43 7.30 -13.55
N TRP A 81 -1.51 7.22 -12.78
CA TRP A 81 -1.63 7.86 -11.48
C TRP A 81 -0.57 7.36 -10.49
N PHE A 82 -0.26 6.06 -10.51
CA PHE A 82 0.87 5.50 -9.77
C PHE A 82 2.21 6.05 -10.24
N GLY A 83 2.47 6.09 -11.54
CA GLY A 83 3.75 6.57 -12.07
C GLY A 83 4.09 8.02 -11.70
N ASN A 84 3.08 8.84 -11.41
CA ASN A 84 3.27 10.22 -10.93
C ASN A 84 3.62 10.32 -9.44
N ARG A 85 3.43 9.24 -8.67
CA ARG A 85 3.60 9.19 -7.20
C ARG A 85 4.70 8.24 -6.75
N ILE A 86 4.88 7.15 -7.50
CA ILE A 86 5.87 6.11 -7.25
C ILE A 86 6.78 6.04 -8.48
N ARG A 87 7.95 6.66 -8.37
CA ARG A 87 8.97 6.61 -9.44
C ARG A 87 9.91 5.44 -9.30
N PHE A 88 10.24 5.08 -8.06
CA PHE A 88 11.22 4.04 -7.78
C PHE A 88 10.62 2.97 -6.88
N PHE A 89 10.94 1.72 -7.20
CA PHE A 89 10.67 0.59 -6.33
C PHE A 89 12.00 0.16 -5.70
N LYS A 90 11.98 -0.09 -4.39
CA LYS A 90 13.09 -0.72 -3.67
C LYS A 90 12.57 -1.92 -2.90
N ILE A 91 13.46 -2.85 -2.60
CA ILE A 91 13.18 -4.03 -1.78
C ILE A 91 13.94 -3.91 -0.48
N GLY A 92 13.25 -4.09 0.64
CA GLY A 92 13.84 -3.88 1.95
C GLY A 92 13.07 -4.54 3.07
N ARG A 93 13.52 -4.27 4.31
CA ARG A 93 12.81 -4.66 5.51
C ARG A 93 11.71 -3.64 5.79
N THR A 94 10.47 -4.11 5.88
CA THR A 94 9.30 -3.25 6.06
C THR A 94 8.54 -3.54 7.36
N ASP A 95 8.96 -4.54 8.13
CA ASP A 95 8.24 -4.99 9.33
C ASP A 95 7.91 -3.82 10.28
N PRO A 96 6.67 -3.72 10.79
CA PRO A 96 5.58 -4.70 10.67
C PRO A 96 4.70 -4.53 9.41
N TYR A 97 5.07 -3.68 8.45
CA TYR A 97 4.27 -3.34 7.27
C TYR A 97 4.61 -4.20 6.05
N LEU A 98 3.71 -4.20 5.05
CA LEU A 98 3.93 -4.84 3.75
C LEU A 98 4.80 -3.99 2.82
N ALA A 99 4.66 -2.68 2.92
CA ALA A 99 5.40 -1.67 2.18
C ALA A 99 5.42 -0.37 2.99
N TYR A 100 6.26 0.57 2.59
CA TYR A 100 6.13 1.96 3.01
C TYR A 100 6.58 2.91 1.90
N HIS A 101 5.97 4.09 1.88
CA HIS A 101 6.34 5.21 1.03
C HIS A 101 7.48 6.05 1.62
N ASP A 102 8.47 6.42 0.80
CA ASP A 102 9.58 7.31 1.11
C ASP A 102 9.92 8.23 -0.08
N GLY A 103 9.39 9.45 -0.06
CA GLY A 103 9.66 10.46 -1.10
C GLY A 103 9.04 10.12 -2.46
N GLU A 104 9.86 9.70 -3.43
CA GLU A 104 9.37 9.20 -4.73
C GLU A 104 9.53 7.66 -4.84
N THR A 105 9.89 7.03 -3.73
CA THR A 105 10.23 5.60 -3.64
C THR A 105 9.18 4.87 -2.82
N ILE A 106 8.80 3.68 -3.27
CA ILE A 106 8.12 2.70 -2.42
C ILE A 106 9.11 1.58 -2.07
N VAL A 107 9.18 1.24 -0.79
CA VAL A 107 9.96 0.10 -0.31
C VAL A 107 9.03 -1.07 -0.05
N LEU A 108 9.24 -2.17 -0.75
CA LEU A 108 8.43 -3.39 -0.67
C LEU A 108 9.12 -4.42 0.21
N GLY A 109 8.34 -5.02 1.11
CA GLY A 109 8.74 -6.19 1.90
C GLY A 109 8.66 -7.47 1.09
N LYS A 110 9.31 -8.54 1.56
CA LYS A 110 9.21 -9.86 0.88
C LYS A 110 7.78 -10.41 0.88
N SER A 111 7.02 -10.15 1.96
CA SER A 111 5.63 -10.58 2.13
C SER A 111 4.69 -9.92 1.12
N PHE A 112 5.02 -8.74 0.58
CA PHE A 112 4.24 -8.09 -0.47
C PHE A 112 4.02 -9.01 -1.68
N PHE A 113 5.06 -9.72 -2.11
CA PHE A 113 4.99 -10.60 -3.28
C PHE A 113 4.24 -11.92 -3.03
N LEU A 114 3.83 -12.19 -1.79
CA LEU A 114 3.00 -13.35 -1.43
C LEU A 114 1.50 -13.04 -1.53
N LEU A 115 1.13 -11.77 -1.65
CA LEU A 115 -0.25 -11.33 -1.75
C LEU A 115 -0.82 -11.60 -3.15
N SER A 116 -2.15 -11.67 -3.25
CA SER A 116 -2.85 -11.64 -4.54
C SER A 116 -2.52 -10.36 -5.32
N LYS A 117 -2.72 -10.38 -6.64
CA LYS A 117 -2.49 -9.19 -7.49
C LYS A 117 -3.36 -8.00 -7.09
N ILE A 118 -4.60 -8.24 -6.66
CA ILE A 118 -5.51 -7.19 -6.19
C ILE A 118 -5.01 -6.58 -4.89
N GLU A 119 -4.55 -7.40 -3.95
CA GLU A 119 -3.97 -6.89 -2.69
C GLU A 119 -2.67 -6.12 -2.90
N GLN A 120 -1.81 -6.59 -3.82
CA GLN A 120 -0.62 -5.84 -4.21
C GLN A 120 -1.02 -4.48 -4.79
N ALA A 121 -2.02 -4.43 -5.68
CA ALA A 121 -2.53 -3.17 -6.23
C ALA A 121 -3.14 -2.28 -5.14
N LEU A 122 -3.90 -2.83 -4.20
CA LEU A 122 -4.44 -2.11 -3.04
C LEU A 122 -3.33 -1.48 -2.20
N VAL A 123 -2.25 -2.22 -1.92
CA VAL A 123 -1.08 -1.67 -1.23
C VAL A 123 -0.46 -0.52 -2.03
N LEU A 124 -0.36 -0.61 -3.35
CA LEU A 124 0.11 0.52 -4.17
C LEU A 124 -0.82 1.73 -4.10
N VAL A 125 -2.15 1.53 -4.13
CA VAL A 125 -3.14 2.62 -3.93
C VAL A 125 -2.88 3.33 -2.61
N HIS A 126 -2.72 2.53 -1.55
CA HIS A 126 -2.49 3.03 -0.21
C HIS A 126 -1.18 3.82 -0.10
N GLU A 127 -0.05 3.24 -0.52
CA GLU A 127 1.26 3.87 -0.40
C GLU A 127 1.41 5.08 -1.33
N ALA A 128 0.83 5.05 -2.53
CA ALA A 128 0.85 6.19 -3.43
C ALA A 128 0.10 7.39 -2.83
N ARG A 129 -0.94 7.17 -2.02
CA ARG A 129 -1.66 8.28 -1.38
C ARG A 129 -0.78 9.05 -0.38
N HIS A 130 0.16 8.37 0.29
CA HIS A 130 1.14 9.02 1.17
C HIS A 130 2.06 10.00 0.42
N ALA A 131 2.23 9.85 -0.90
CA ALA A 131 2.99 10.77 -1.74
C ALA A 131 2.35 12.16 -1.88
N ASP A 132 1.04 12.28 -1.67
CA ASP A 132 0.31 13.55 -1.82
C ASP A 132 0.52 14.50 -0.62
N GLY A 133 1.28 14.07 0.39
CA GLY A 133 1.76 14.91 1.49
C GLY A 133 1.44 14.39 2.88
N LYS A 134 2.10 14.98 3.89
CA LYS A 134 2.03 14.54 5.29
C LYS A 134 0.63 14.54 5.91
N ARG A 135 -0.32 15.29 5.33
CA ARG A 135 -1.72 15.30 5.79
C ARG A 135 -2.44 13.96 5.57
N TYR A 136 -1.89 13.10 4.72
CA TYR A 136 -2.44 11.77 4.42
C TYR A 136 -1.77 10.66 5.24
N SER A 137 -0.86 11.01 6.13
CA SER A 137 -0.27 10.06 7.07
C SER A 137 -1.30 9.60 8.09
N HIS A 138 -1.16 8.35 8.53
CA HIS A 138 -2.06 7.77 9.52
C HIS A 138 -2.01 8.46 10.87
N VAL A 139 -3.18 8.52 11.49
CA VAL A 139 -3.37 8.83 12.90
C VAL A 139 -3.43 7.54 13.73
N GLU A 140 -3.30 7.71 15.04
CA GLU A 140 -3.46 6.61 15.98
C GLU A 140 -4.91 6.11 15.99
N CYS A 141 -5.09 4.80 15.86
CA CYS A 141 -6.39 4.19 16.06
C CYS A 141 -6.80 4.26 17.54
N PRO A 142 -8.10 4.41 17.86
CA PRO A 142 -8.59 4.40 19.24
C PRO A 142 -8.08 3.20 20.05
N ALA A 143 -7.87 3.40 21.36
CA ALA A 143 -7.36 2.34 22.23
C ALA A 143 -8.31 1.12 22.32
N ASP A 144 -9.60 1.34 22.08
CA ASP A 144 -10.67 0.34 22.04
C ASP A 144 -11.05 -0.07 20.61
N PHE A 145 -10.21 0.24 19.61
CA PHE A 145 -10.50 -0.06 18.21
C PHE A 145 -10.78 -1.55 17.99
N PRO A 146 -12.01 -1.95 17.61
CA PRO A 146 -12.47 -3.33 17.76
C PRO A 146 -12.20 -4.21 16.53
N TYR A 147 -11.57 -3.66 15.49
CA TYR A 147 -11.41 -4.34 14.20
C TYR A 147 -9.99 -4.88 14.00
N LEU A 148 -9.91 -6.09 13.46
CA LEU A 148 -8.66 -6.72 13.05
C LEU A 148 -8.30 -6.30 11.62
N SER A 149 -7.00 -6.31 11.30
CA SER A 149 -6.61 -6.32 9.89
C SER A 149 -7.01 -7.65 9.28
N LEU A 150 -7.75 -7.63 8.17
CA LEU A 150 -8.00 -8.88 7.44
C LEU A 150 -6.70 -9.48 6.85
N ARG A 151 -5.74 -8.62 6.49
CA ARG A 151 -4.45 -8.99 5.87
C ARG A 151 -3.41 -9.46 6.89
N MET A 152 -3.43 -8.89 8.09
CA MET A 152 -2.48 -9.19 9.17
C MET A 152 -3.19 -9.27 10.53
N PRO A 153 -4.04 -10.29 10.77
CA PRO A 153 -4.89 -10.37 11.96
C PRO A 153 -4.12 -10.33 13.29
N GLU A 154 -2.86 -10.76 13.29
CA GLU A 154 -1.93 -10.66 14.42
C GLU A 154 -1.56 -9.22 14.78
N THR A 155 -1.65 -8.30 13.82
CA THR A 155 -1.42 -6.87 14.04
C THR A 155 -2.69 -6.23 14.58
N LYS A 156 -2.75 -6.06 15.90
CA LYS A 156 -3.84 -5.35 16.59
C LYS A 156 -3.72 -3.84 16.31
N PRO A 157 -4.65 -3.21 15.56
CA PRO A 157 -4.48 -1.81 15.15
C PRO A 157 -4.67 -0.80 16.28
N ALA A 158 -5.36 -1.17 17.37
CA ALA A 158 -5.58 -0.29 18.52
C ALA A 158 -4.27 0.31 19.06
N GLY A 159 -4.23 1.64 19.20
CA GLY A 159 -3.03 2.37 19.66
C GLY A 159 -1.89 2.44 18.64
N LEU A 160 -2.07 1.94 17.41
CA LEU A 160 -1.10 2.07 16.31
C LEU A 160 -1.51 3.18 15.36
N LYS A 161 -0.52 3.80 14.71
CA LYS A 161 -0.74 4.74 13.59
C LYS A 161 -1.18 4.00 12.33
N ALA A 162 -2.44 3.56 12.33
CA ALA A 162 -3.00 2.68 11.31
C ALA A 162 -4.45 3.05 10.92
N CYS A 163 -4.89 4.26 11.25
CA CYS A 163 -6.21 4.79 10.92
C CYS A 163 -6.08 6.13 10.17
N ASP A 164 -7.14 6.54 9.50
CA ASP A 164 -7.26 7.87 8.87
C ASP A 164 -8.33 8.70 9.60
N ASP A 165 -8.07 9.99 9.80
CA ASP A 165 -9.02 10.97 10.34
C ASP A 165 -9.72 11.80 9.24
N ILE A 166 -9.43 11.49 7.98
CA ILE A 166 -10.02 12.13 6.79
C ILE A 166 -10.56 11.06 5.82
N SER A 167 -11.62 11.38 5.09
CA SER A 167 -12.32 10.43 4.22
C SER A 167 -11.56 10.10 2.93
N ASP A 168 -10.64 10.99 2.54
CA ASP A 168 -9.79 10.86 1.35
C ASP A 168 -8.33 10.52 1.73
N GLY A 169 -8.13 9.92 2.90
CA GLY A 169 -6.87 9.28 3.31
C GLY A 169 -6.58 7.99 2.53
N SER A 170 -5.49 7.31 2.86
CA SER A 170 -5.03 6.10 2.18
C SER A 170 -6.05 4.96 2.21
N TYR A 171 -6.77 4.79 3.33
CA TYR A 171 -7.86 3.80 3.43
C TYR A 171 -9.10 4.21 2.62
N GLY A 172 -9.38 5.51 2.51
CA GLY A 172 -10.46 6.01 1.64
C GLY A 172 -10.20 5.69 0.16
N PHE A 173 -8.97 5.90 -0.29
CA PHE A 173 -8.54 5.55 -1.65
C PHE A 173 -8.60 4.03 -1.87
N GLY A 174 -8.12 3.25 -0.90
CA GLY A 174 -8.20 1.78 -0.93
C GLY A 174 -9.63 1.28 -1.05
N ALA A 175 -10.55 1.81 -0.24
CA ALA A 175 -11.97 1.46 -0.29
C ALA A 175 -12.61 1.83 -1.64
N ALA A 176 -12.31 3.01 -2.19
CA ALA A 176 -12.84 3.40 -3.51
C ALA A 176 -12.34 2.48 -4.62
N PHE A 177 -11.06 2.11 -4.62
CA PHE A 177 -10.51 1.16 -5.57
C PHE A 177 -11.19 -0.22 -5.48
N LEU A 178 -11.30 -0.78 -4.27
CA LEU A 178 -11.91 -2.10 -4.06
C LEU A 178 -13.40 -2.11 -4.43
N PHE A 179 -14.11 -0.99 -4.24
CA PHE A 179 -15.50 -0.88 -4.67
C PHE A 179 -15.63 -1.03 -6.18
N GLU A 180 -14.76 -0.40 -6.98
CA GLU A 180 -14.78 -0.55 -8.45
C GLU A 180 -14.46 -1.99 -8.87
N VAL A 181 -13.46 -2.62 -8.24
CA VAL A 181 -13.11 -4.02 -8.49
C VAL A 181 -14.32 -4.94 -8.23
N PHE A 182 -15.02 -4.74 -7.12
CA PHE A 182 -16.23 -5.48 -6.79
C PHE A 182 -17.39 -5.16 -7.75
N ALA A 183 -17.67 -3.89 -7.99
CA ALA A 183 -18.82 -3.43 -8.76
C ALA A 183 -18.75 -3.85 -10.24
N TYR A 184 -17.55 -3.97 -10.81
CA TYR A 184 -17.34 -4.45 -12.17
C TYR A 184 -17.02 -5.95 -12.27
N GLY A 185 -17.02 -6.68 -11.15
CA GLY A 185 -16.73 -8.12 -11.13
C GLY A 185 -15.33 -8.45 -11.65
N LEU A 186 -14.33 -7.67 -11.24
CA LEU A 186 -12.93 -7.80 -11.69
C LEU A 186 -12.07 -8.70 -10.79
N ALA A 187 -12.67 -9.25 -9.73
CA ALA A 187 -12.03 -10.23 -8.87
C ALA A 187 -11.99 -11.62 -9.55
N GLU A 188 -11.06 -12.48 -9.15
CA GLU A 188 -11.11 -13.88 -9.60
C GLU A 188 -12.34 -14.59 -9.03
N ALA A 189 -12.79 -15.65 -9.70
CA ALA A 189 -13.99 -16.37 -9.28
C ALA A 189 -13.83 -16.93 -7.86
N GLY A 190 -14.72 -16.54 -6.95
CA GLY A 190 -14.68 -16.93 -5.53
C GLY A 190 -13.97 -15.95 -4.61
N GLU A 191 -13.37 -14.87 -5.13
CA GLU A 191 -12.71 -13.84 -4.33
C GLU A 191 -13.65 -12.69 -3.90
N GLU A 192 -14.92 -12.69 -4.32
CA GLU A 192 -15.82 -11.54 -4.13
C GLU A 192 -16.04 -11.21 -2.65
N LYS A 193 -16.21 -12.25 -1.82
CA LYS A 193 -16.34 -12.09 -0.36
C LYS A 193 -15.06 -11.57 0.26
N TYR A 194 -13.90 -11.95 -0.28
CA TYR A 194 -12.61 -11.48 0.19
C TYR A 194 -12.42 -9.99 -0.13
N ILE A 195 -12.73 -9.57 -1.36
CA ILE A 195 -12.70 -8.16 -1.77
C ILE A 195 -13.65 -7.31 -0.91
N LEU A 196 -14.87 -7.79 -0.65
CA LEU A 196 -15.79 -7.11 0.27
C LEU A 196 -15.24 -7.05 1.70
N GLY A 197 -14.56 -8.10 2.16
CA GLY A 197 -13.87 -8.11 3.45
C GLY A 197 -12.79 -7.04 3.52
N LEU A 198 -11.94 -6.93 2.49
CA LEU A 198 -10.92 -5.89 2.37
C LEU A 198 -11.56 -4.50 2.34
N TYR A 199 -12.60 -4.30 1.53
CA TYR A 199 -13.32 -3.03 1.42
C TYR A 199 -13.83 -2.55 2.79
N ASN A 200 -14.47 -3.45 3.54
CA ASN A 200 -14.94 -3.14 4.90
C ASN A 200 -13.76 -2.91 5.86
N SER A 201 -12.66 -3.66 5.72
CA SER A 201 -11.45 -3.44 6.52
C SER A 201 -10.83 -2.06 6.26
N GLU A 202 -10.89 -1.53 5.05
CA GLU A 202 -10.43 -0.17 4.74
C GLU A 202 -11.39 0.87 5.36
N LEU A 203 -12.71 0.75 5.13
CA LEU A 203 -13.70 1.68 5.69
C LEU A 203 -13.73 1.76 7.22
N THR A 204 -13.44 0.66 7.91
CA THR A 204 -13.43 0.62 9.38
C THR A 204 -12.27 1.42 9.97
N ARG A 205 -11.19 1.63 9.21
CA ARG A 205 -10.01 2.41 9.62
C ARG A 205 -10.16 3.91 9.38
N ILE A 206 -11.28 4.37 8.84
CA ILE A 206 -11.62 5.79 8.69
C ILE A 206 -12.44 6.23 9.92
N LEU A 207 -11.89 7.14 10.72
CA LEU A 207 -12.44 7.57 12.02
C LEU A 207 -13.51 8.66 11.91
N LEU A 208 -14.26 8.68 10.82
CA LEU A 208 -15.32 9.64 10.59
C LEU A 208 -16.71 9.04 10.90
N PRO A 209 -17.76 9.84 11.08
CA PRO A 209 -19.14 9.34 11.09
C PRO A 209 -19.44 8.56 9.79
N LYS A 210 -20.33 7.56 9.84
CA LYS A 210 -20.59 6.67 8.68
C LYS A 210 -21.02 7.41 7.39
N GLY A 211 -21.63 8.59 7.50
CA GLY A 211 -22.04 9.40 6.34
C GLY A 211 -20.89 10.14 5.65
N ASP A 212 -19.75 10.27 6.35
CA ASP A 212 -18.59 11.05 5.92
C ASP A 212 -17.41 10.15 5.51
N ARG A 213 -17.60 8.82 5.46
CA ARG A 213 -16.59 7.81 5.06
C ARG A 213 -16.66 7.47 3.57
#